data_AF-A0A366QKH1-F1
#
_entry.id   AF-A0A366QKH1-F1
#
_cell.length_a   1.000
_cell.length_b   1.000
_cell.length_c   1.000
_cell.angle_alpha   90.00
_cell.angle_beta   90.00
_cell.angle_gamma   90.00
#
_symmetry.space_group_name_H-M   'P 1'
#
loop_
_entity.id
_entity.type
_entity.pdbx_description
1 polymer ?
#
loop_
_entity_poly.entity_id
_entity_poly.type
_entity_poly.pdbx_seq_one_letter_code
_entity_poly.pdbx_strand_id
1 'polypeptide(L)'
;MRQVNIGGDFVSLTPCDRCHGVVPDDKAIYMGLRDHVEQLQLLTARRGKGRPKKIKKKKTKSGSTDIVKALQYLPLPYHEEIERLYDKYGYQVRYLSSASWEDILPTAGPTGDRPTENFNGEAAGEPERKSSDEKASPDDHTCEPETAAEEDRGTIDKDPLWTEEEYVQVENMKERLYEDDFSTPDHGGCRKDSAGDGPAVPEVEADRVGICEVPAEDAKTSDDEARQKRIRIRESLIYLPFKCQHTLVVQLQGILERACFDYAQRHLSTLLHEHEWSCAEAVPLHTWMDQFSVIRDTFDKENSKELLQTVATIEDTAVKRTPINWPRMKEFLDIAVELTGILQAKQHCDTIQRIRTNISKAIQELLRQEAEARKAEFCELLGICRQQREVEAKRKQWHTERVRKTKEREQSAGLEVLKVLEGGKVMTNVFTS
;
A
#
# COMPACT_ATOMS: atom_id res chain seq x y z
N MET A 1 22.69 -9.27 -3.18
CA MET A 1 21.83 -8.27 -3.85
C MET A 1 20.62 -8.99 -4.43
N ARG A 2 19.39 -8.65 -4.04
CA ARG A 2 18.18 -9.26 -4.61
C ARG A 2 17.81 -8.48 -5.87
N GLN A 3 17.87 -9.15 -7.03
CA GLN A 3 17.34 -8.62 -8.28
C GLN A 3 15.81 -8.65 -8.22
N VAL A 4 15.16 -7.56 -8.62
CA VAL A 4 13.71 -7.50 -8.76
C VAL A 4 13.39 -7.79 -10.22
N ASN A 5 12.68 -8.88 -10.49
CA ASN A 5 12.23 -9.24 -11.83
C ASN A 5 10.96 -8.45 -12.15
N ILE A 6 11.08 -7.49 -13.08
CA ILE A 6 9.95 -6.74 -13.63
C ILE A 6 9.85 -7.10 -15.11
N GLY A 7 8.94 -8.02 -15.45
CA GLY A 7 8.62 -8.35 -16.85
C GLY A 7 9.63 -9.24 -17.58
N GLY A 8 10.48 -10.00 -16.87
CA GLY A 8 11.46 -10.92 -17.46
C GLY A 8 12.85 -10.33 -17.69
N ASP A 9 13.02 -9.02 -17.47
CA ASP A 9 14.32 -8.33 -17.55
C ASP A 9 14.94 -8.18 -16.15
N PHE A 10 16.22 -8.54 -16.03
CA PHE A 10 17.03 -8.24 -14.86
C PHE A 10 17.54 -6.80 -14.95
N VAL A 11 17.03 -5.92 -14.08
CA VAL A 11 17.46 -4.52 -14.04
C VAL A 11 18.64 -4.37 -13.07
N SER A 12 19.73 -3.75 -13.52
CA SER A 12 20.89 -3.43 -12.67
C SER A 12 20.56 -2.25 -11.76
N LEU A 13 20.58 -2.49 -10.46
CA LEU A 13 20.32 -1.46 -9.47
C LEU A 13 21.63 -0.73 -9.13
N THR A 14 21.74 0.53 -9.52
CA THR A 14 22.84 1.41 -9.10
C THR A 14 22.52 1.97 -7.71
N PRO A 15 23.40 1.80 -6.71
CA PRO A 15 23.23 2.45 -5.40
C PRO A 15 23.30 3.97 -5.57
N CYS A 16 22.44 4.70 -4.87
CA CYS A 16 22.56 6.16 -4.80
C CYS A 16 23.68 6.54 -3.82
N ASP A 17 24.68 7.27 -4.31
CA ASP A 17 25.85 7.72 -3.51
C ASP A 17 25.46 8.65 -2.36
N ARG A 18 24.26 9.24 -2.37
CA ARG A 18 23.76 10.16 -1.33
C ARG A 18 22.89 9.54 -0.26
N CYS A 19 22.14 8.47 -0.56
CA CYS A 19 21.20 7.90 0.42
C CYS A 19 21.37 6.39 0.66
N HIS A 20 22.32 5.74 -0.04
CA HIS A 20 22.52 4.29 -0.06
C HIS A 20 21.25 3.48 -0.44
N GLY A 21 20.17 4.16 -0.80
CA GLY A 21 18.95 3.57 -1.31
C GLY A 21 19.12 3.10 -2.75
N VAL A 22 18.40 2.05 -3.09
CA VAL A 22 18.26 1.57 -4.46
C VAL A 22 17.39 2.57 -5.21
N VAL A 23 17.99 3.35 -6.11
CA VAL A 23 17.24 4.22 -7.00
C VAL A 23 16.90 3.43 -8.26
N PRO A 24 15.62 3.29 -8.64
CA PRO A 24 15.25 2.65 -9.89
C PRO A 24 15.88 3.44 -11.04
N ASP A 25 16.49 2.74 -11.99
CA ASP A 25 17.06 3.39 -13.16
C ASP A 25 15.94 4.00 -14.04
N ASP A 26 16.33 4.91 -14.94
CA ASP A 26 15.42 5.55 -15.89
C ASP A 26 14.52 4.53 -16.62
N LYS A 27 15.02 3.31 -16.89
CA LYS A 27 14.28 2.24 -17.58
C LYS A 27 13.19 1.66 -16.67
N ALA A 28 13.47 1.41 -15.39
CA ALA A 28 12.49 0.94 -14.41
C ALA A 28 11.38 1.98 -14.17
N ILE A 29 11.75 3.27 -14.10
CA ILE A 29 10.79 4.38 -13.98
C ILE A 29 9.86 4.41 -15.20
N TYR A 30 10.42 4.32 -16.41
CA TYR A 30 9.63 4.28 -17.65
C TYR A 30 8.67 3.07 -17.71
N MET A 31 9.14 1.88 -17.32
CA MET A 31 8.32 0.67 -17.31
C MET A 31 7.17 0.76 -16.31
N GLY A 32 7.39 1.33 -15.13
CA GLY A 32 6.34 1.57 -14.14
C GLY A 32 5.28 2.56 -14.62
N LEU A 33 5.70 3.66 -15.26
CA LEU A 33 4.77 4.64 -15.84
C LEU A 33 3.91 4.04 -16.94
N ARG A 34 4.52 3.24 -17.84
CA ARG A 34 3.80 2.53 -18.89
C ARG A 34 2.75 1.57 -18.35
N ASP A 35 3.11 0.73 -17.37
CA ASP A 35 2.17 -0.24 -16.79
C ASP A 35 0.98 0.48 -16.14
N HIS A 36 1.23 1.60 -15.46
CA HIS A 36 0.17 2.40 -14.87
C HIS A 36 -0.78 3.00 -15.92
N VAL A 37 -0.26 3.49 -17.05
CA VAL A 37 -1.07 3.98 -18.18
C VAL A 37 -1.91 2.86 -18.80
N GLU A 38 -1.34 1.67 -18.98
CA GLU A 38 -2.06 0.49 -19.49
C GLU A 38 -3.21 0.08 -18.54
N GLN A 39 -2.95 0.07 -17.23
CA GLN A 39 -3.98 -0.20 -16.22
C GLN A 39 -5.10 0.85 -16.21
N LEU A 40 -4.76 2.14 -16.31
CA LEU A 40 -5.76 3.21 -16.42
C LEU A 40 -6.62 3.04 -17.67
N GLN A 41 -6.04 2.72 -18.83
CA GLN A 41 -6.79 2.45 -20.06
C GLN A 41 -7.75 1.26 -19.91
N LEU A 42 -7.33 0.18 -19.23
CA LEU A 42 -8.19 -0.98 -18.93
C LEU A 42 -9.37 -0.60 -18.04
N LEU A 43 -9.15 0.28 -17.06
CA LEU A 43 -10.21 0.77 -16.17
C LEU A 43 -11.21 1.66 -16.91
N THR A 44 -10.74 2.56 -17.79
CA THR A 44 -11.60 3.43 -18.60
C THR A 44 -12.42 2.61 -19.60
N ALA A 45 -11.84 1.58 -20.21
CA ALA A 45 -12.54 0.67 -21.12
C ALA A 45 -13.64 -0.17 -20.42
N ARG A 46 -13.53 -0.41 -19.10
CA ARG A 46 -14.56 -1.11 -18.32
C ARG A 46 -15.72 -0.21 -17.92
N ARG A 47 -15.50 1.09 -17.70
CA ARG A 47 -16.56 2.06 -17.35
C ARG A 47 -17.52 2.38 -18.52
N GLY A 48 -17.11 2.13 -19.77
CA GLY A 48 -17.92 2.42 -20.96
C GLY A 48 -18.92 1.35 -21.40
N LYS A 49 -19.00 0.19 -20.74
CA LYS A 49 -19.89 -0.91 -21.17
C LYS A 49 -21.31 -0.80 -20.58
N GLY A 50 -22.03 0.25 -20.97
CA GLY A 50 -23.49 0.20 -21.03
C GLY A 50 -23.95 -0.70 -22.19
N ARG A 51 -25.02 -1.48 -21.96
CA ARG A 51 -25.72 -2.45 -22.83
C ARG A 51 -25.32 -2.56 -24.32
N PRO A 52 -25.17 -3.79 -24.88
CA PRO A 52 -24.71 -4.00 -26.24
C PRO A 52 -25.79 -3.65 -27.28
N LYS A 53 -25.60 -2.55 -28.03
CA LYS A 53 -26.20 -2.40 -29.36
C LYS A 53 -25.29 -3.06 -30.40
N LYS A 54 -25.83 -4.04 -31.12
CA LYS A 54 -25.17 -4.77 -32.21
C LYS A 54 -24.77 -3.78 -33.32
N ILE A 55 -23.50 -3.36 -33.35
CA ILE A 55 -22.91 -2.65 -34.49
C ILE A 55 -21.70 -3.47 -34.96
N LYS A 56 -21.72 -3.83 -36.25
CA LYS A 56 -20.72 -4.64 -36.94
C LYS A 56 -19.34 -3.96 -36.85
N LYS A 57 -18.37 -4.62 -36.20
CA LYS A 57 -17.00 -4.14 -36.06
C LYS A 57 -16.20 -4.42 -37.34
N LYS A 58 -15.82 -3.35 -38.06
CA LYS A 58 -14.65 -3.33 -38.94
C LYS A 58 -13.41 -3.31 -38.03
N LYS A 59 -12.55 -4.33 -38.11
CA LYS A 59 -11.26 -4.36 -37.40
C LYS A 59 -10.31 -3.37 -38.07
N THR A 60 -10.11 -2.20 -37.48
CA THR A 60 -8.93 -1.36 -37.75
C THR A 60 -7.85 -1.71 -36.72
N LYS A 61 -6.68 -2.15 -37.21
CA LYS A 61 -5.45 -2.26 -36.42
C LYS A 61 -4.96 -0.84 -36.12
N SER A 62 -5.37 -0.24 -35.00
CA SER A 62 -4.67 0.93 -34.45
C SER A 62 -3.89 0.45 -33.23
N GLY A 63 -2.58 0.24 -33.45
CA GLY A 63 -1.64 -0.10 -32.40
C GLY A 63 -1.42 1.07 -31.44
N SER A 64 -1.03 0.71 -30.21
CA SER A 64 -0.32 1.54 -29.24
C SER A 64 -0.75 3.00 -29.24
N THR A 65 -1.83 3.33 -28.53
CA THR A 65 -2.11 4.72 -28.16
C THR A 65 -0.86 5.29 -27.49
N ASP A 66 -0.31 6.33 -28.12
CA ASP A 66 0.92 7.01 -27.75
C ASP A 66 0.88 7.38 -26.26
N ILE A 67 1.76 6.77 -25.45
CA ILE A 67 1.81 6.97 -23.99
C ILE A 67 1.97 8.46 -23.69
N VAL A 68 2.74 9.17 -24.52
CA VAL A 68 2.90 10.63 -24.44
C VAL A 68 1.56 11.35 -24.58
N LYS A 69 0.70 10.94 -25.52
CA LYS A 69 -0.65 11.52 -25.67
C LYS A 69 -1.56 11.18 -24.49
N ALA A 70 -1.43 10.00 -23.90
CA ALA A 70 -2.20 9.64 -22.71
C ALA A 70 -1.77 10.45 -21.48
N LEU A 71 -0.46 10.74 -21.37
CA LEU A 71 0.12 11.51 -20.27
C LEU A 71 0.00 13.03 -20.46
N GLN A 72 -0.12 13.53 -21.70
CA GLN A 72 -0.38 14.96 -22.01
C GLN A 72 -1.67 15.50 -21.38
N TYR A 73 -2.62 14.63 -21.04
CA TYR A 73 -3.86 15.02 -20.34
C TYR A 73 -3.73 15.06 -18.82
N LEU A 74 -2.61 14.59 -18.26
CA LEU A 74 -2.34 14.68 -16.83
C LEU A 74 -1.52 15.95 -16.57
N PRO A 75 -1.97 16.86 -15.69
CA PRO A 75 -1.19 18.03 -15.30
C PRO A 75 -0.08 17.58 -14.34
N LEU A 76 0.96 16.96 -14.89
CA LEU A 76 2.14 16.54 -14.15
C LEU A 76 3.27 17.55 -14.38
N PRO A 77 3.97 18.00 -13.32
CA PRO A 77 5.08 18.95 -13.43
C PRO A 77 6.35 18.34 -14.05
N TYR A 78 6.28 17.11 -14.59
CA TYR A 78 7.42 16.33 -15.09
C TYR A 78 7.29 15.96 -16.58
N HIS A 79 6.63 16.79 -17.39
CA HIS A 79 6.35 16.48 -18.79
C HIS A 79 7.65 16.29 -19.60
N GLU A 80 8.66 17.12 -19.35
CA GLU A 80 9.94 17.06 -20.05
C GLU A 80 10.73 15.79 -19.69
N GLU A 81 10.73 15.36 -18.42
CA GLU A 81 11.39 14.11 -18.03
C GLU A 81 10.67 12.87 -18.60
N ILE A 82 9.34 12.89 -18.65
CA ILE A 82 8.54 11.81 -19.24
C ILE A 82 8.79 11.71 -20.74
N GLU A 83 8.85 12.83 -21.45
CA GLU A 83 9.14 12.89 -22.88
C GLU A 83 10.56 12.39 -23.18
N ARG A 84 11.54 12.82 -22.37
CA ARG A 84 12.92 12.31 -22.43
C ARG A 84 13.01 10.81 -22.19
N LEU A 85 12.25 10.25 -21.26
CA LEU A 85 12.19 8.81 -21.02
C LEU A 85 11.55 8.07 -22.21
N TYR A 86 10.50 8.64 -22.80
CA TYR A 86 9.83 8.08 -23.96
C TYR A 86 10.72 8.08 -25.21
N ASP A 87 11.45 9.16 -25.47
CA ASP A 87 12.40 9.21 -26.59
C ASP A 87 13.54 8.19 -26.41
N LYS A 88 14.01 8.03 -25.16
CA LYS A 88 15.10 7.11 -24.82
C LYS A 88 14.72 5.63 -24.92
N TYR A 89 13.49 5.25 -24.55
CA TYR A 89 13.09 3.83 -24.42
C TYR A 89 11.88 3.41 -25.28
N GLY A 90 11.10 4.35 -25.79
CA GLY A 90 9.87 4.10 -26.56
C GLY A 90 10.10 3.30 -27.84
N TYR A 91 11.28 3.44 -28.46
CA TYR A 91 11.64 2.72 -29.68
C TYR A 91 12.13 1.27 -29.44
N GLN A 92 12.81 1.00 -28.32
CA GLN A 92 13.38 -0.32 -28.03
C GLN A 92 12.29 -1.37 -27.73
N VAL A 93 11.16 -0.94 -27.15
CA VAL A 93 10.06 -1.85 -26.77
C VAL A 93 9.19 -2.26 -27.96
N ARG A 94 9.12 -1.44 -29.02
CA ARG A 94 8.34 -1.77 -30.23
C ARG A 94 8.84 -3.05 -30.93
N TYR A 95 10.11 -3.38 -30.79
CA TYR A 95 10.72 -4.56 -31.44
C TYR A 95 10.40 -5.88 -30.71
N LEU A 96 10.14 -5.83 -29.39
CA LEU A 96 9.82 -7.03 -28.60
C LEU A 96 8.35 -7.43 -28.69
N SER A 97 7.46 -6.51 -29.06
CA SER A 97 6.02 -6.80 -29.20
C SER A 97 5.66 -7.48 -30.53
N SER A 98 6.60 -7.61 -31.48
CA SER A 98 6.36 -8.26 -32.78
C SER A 98 7.03 -9.63 -32.96
N ALA A 99 7.82 -10.09 -32.00
CA ALA A 99 8.38 -11.44 -32.03
C ALA A 99 7.33 -12.45 -31.56
N SER A 100 6.93 -13.34 -32.46
CA SER A 100 6.07 -14.49 -32.14
C SER A 100 6.77 -15.39 -31.13
N TRP A 101 6.07 -15.78 -30.07
CA TRP A 101 6.58 -16.59 -28.97
C TRP A 101 6.70 -18.10 -29.32
N GLU A 102 6.56 -18.47 -30.58
CA GLU A 102 6.43 -19.89 -30.99
C GLU A 102 7.75 -20.63 -31.26
N ASP A 103 8.92 -19.96 -31.26
CA ASP A 103 10.18 -20.58 -31.70
C ASP A 103 11.25 -20.84 -30.61
N ILE A 104 10.91 -20.81 -29.32
CA ILE A 104 11.89 -21.13 -28.25
C ILE A 104 11.32 -22.14 -27.26
N LEU A 105 11.36 -23.42 -27.63
CA LEU A 105 11.39 -24.54 -26.71
C LEU A 105 12.47 -25.55 -27.17
N PRO A 106 13.45 -25.92 -26.34
CA PRO A 106 14.34 -27.02 -26.64
C PRO A 106 13.60 -28.36 -26.42
N THR A 107 13.55 -29.16 -27.48
CA THR A 107 13.15 -30.57 -27.48
C THR A 107 14.10 -31.39 -26.60
N ALA A 108 13.62 -31.90 -25.47
CA ALA A 108 14.34 -32.89 -24.67
C ALA A 108 14.06 -34.29 -25.24
N GLY A 109 15.10 -34.93 -25.79
CA GLY A 109 15.09 -36.34 -26.19
C GLY A 109 15.28 -37.30 -25.01
N PRO A 110 14.93 -38.59 -25.19
CA PRO A 110 14.88 -39.57 -24.12
C PRO A 110 16.24 -40.25 -23.91
N THR A 111 16.63 -40.44 -22.66
CA THR A 111 17.70 -41.39 -22.30
C THR A 111 17.18 -42.30 -21.20
N GLY A 112 17.35 -43.60 -21.45
CA GLY A 112 16.79 -44.68 -20.66
C GLY A 112 17.74 -45.24 -19.61
N ASP A 113 17.28 -46.37 -19.11
CA ASP A 113 17.99 -47.46 -18.45
C ASP A 113 18.35 -47.35 -16.96
N ARG A 114 17.44 -48.00 -16.21
CA ARG A 114 17.63 -48.72 -14.94
C ARG A 114 18.90 -49.60 -14.98
N PRO A 115 19.52 -49.89 -13.84
CA PRO A 115 19.21 -51.19 -13.23
C PRO A 115 19.04 -51.20 -11.71
N THR A 116 18.27 -52.19 -11.32
CA THR A 116 17.92 -52.72 -10.00
C THR A 116 19.15 -53.27 -9.27
N GLU A 117 19.37 -52.91 -8.01
CA GLU A 117 20.13 -53.76 -7.08
C GLU A 117 19.44 -53.80 -5.71
N ASN A 118 19.16 -55.03 -5.31
CA ASN A 118 18.70 -55.45 -4.00
C ASN A 118 19.90 -55.45 -3.03
N PHE A 119 19.72 -54.95 -1.80
CA PHE A 119 20.53 -55.38 -0.66
C PHE A 119 19.65 -55.57 0.57
N ASN A 120 19.44 -56.84 0.93
CA ASN A 120 19.09 -57.27 2.28
C ASN A 120 20.35 -57.15 3.15
N GLY A 121 20.19 -56.69 4.39
CA GLY A 121 21.29 -56.53 5.34
C GLY A 121 20.78 -56.30 6.76
N GLU A 122 20.29 -57.39 7.35
CA GLU A 122 20.05 -57.62 8.78
C GLU A 122 21.37 -57.49 9.57
N ALA A 123 21.41 -56.66 10.62
CA ALA A 123 22.34 -56.84 11.74
C ALA A 123 21.92 -56.00 12.96
N ALA A 124 21.71 -56.71 14.05
CA ALA A 124 21.45 -56.23 15.40
C ALA A 124 22.65 -55.49 16.01
N GLY A 125 22.37 -54.62 17.00
CA GLY A 125 23.39 -54.08 17.89
C GLY A 125 22.90 -52.91 18.74
N GLU A 126 22.27 -53.21 19.89
CA GLU A 126 22.36 -52.33 21.07
C GLU A 126 23.82 -52.28 21.59
N PRO A 127 24.20 -51.22 22.31
CA PRO A 127 24.29 -51.40 23.76
C PRO A 127 23.85 -50.21 24.62
N GLU A 128 23.49 -50.57 25.84
CA GLU A 128 23.20 -49.73 27.01
C GLU A 128 24.30 -48.72 27.41
N ARG A 129 23.80 -47.59 27.95
CA ARG A 129 24.22 -46.83 29.16
C ARG A 129 25.71 -46.52 29.38
N LYS A 130 25.97 -45.23 29.64
CA LYS A 130 26.36 -44.76 30.99
C LYS A 130 26.28 -43.23 31.13
N SER A 131 25.72 -42.85 32.28
CA SER A 131 25.77 -41.55 32.95
C SER A 131 27.15 -41.27 33.52
N SER A 132 27.57 -40.00 33.46
CA SER A 132 28.49 -39.43 34.44
C SER A 132 28.35 -37.90 34.45
N ASP A 133 27.96 -37.40 35.62
CA ASP A 133 28.22 -36.05 36.11
C ASP A 133 29.69 -35.66 35.91
N GLU A 134 29.99 -34.40 35.55
CA GLU A 134 31.03 -33.64 36.26
C GLU A 134 31.00 -32.11 35.96
N LYS A 135 30.82 -31.36 37.05
CA LYS A 135 31.35 -30.04 37.45
C LYS A 135 31.37 -28.81 36.54
N ALA A 136 30.86 -27.76 37.17
CA ALA A 136 31.11 -26.33 37.02
C ALA A 136 32.60 -25.92 36.85
N SER A 137 32.82 -24.81 36.12
CA SER A 137 33.37 -23.55 36.66
C SER A 137 33.22 -22.39 35.66
N PRO A 138 33.23 -21.12 36.10
CA PRO A 138 32.79 -19.95 35.35
C PRO A 138 33.95 -19.13 34.78
N ASP A 139 33.78 -18.56 33.58
CA ASP A 139 34.65 -17.48 33.11
C ASP A 139 33.85 -16.20 32.86
N ASP A 140 34.24 -15.23 33.68
CA ASP A 140 33.82 -13.85 33.77
C ASP A 140 34.64 -13.05 32.73
N HIS A 141 33.98 -12.47 31.73
CA HIS A 141 34.62 -11.54 30.81
C HIS A 141 33.94 -10.18 30.93
N THR A 142 34.49 -9.39 31.85
CA THR A 142 34.32 -7.95 31.94
C THR A 142 35.07 -7.30 30.77
N CYS A 143 34.35 -6.61 29.88
CA CYS A 143 34.93 -5.68 28.92
C CYS A 143 34.36 -4.29 29.19
N GLU A 144 35.14 -3.45 29.87
CA GLU A 144 34.96 -2.00 29.84
C GLU A 144 35.73 -1.38 28.65
N PRO A 145 35.29 -0.21 28.15
CA PRO A 145 35.77 0.39 26.92
C PRO A 145 37.01 1.26 27.12
N GLU A 146 37.94 1.18 26.18
CA GLU A 146 39.11 2.04 26.08
C GLU A 146 38.71 3.40 25.45
N THR A 147 38.78 4.45 26.25
CA THR A 147 38.71 5.84 25.80
C THR A 147 40.06 6.28 25.24
N ALA A 148 40.09 6.74 23.98
CA ALA A 148 41.19 7.54 23.45
C ALA A 148 40.63 8.91 23.03
N ALA A 149 41.05 9.92 23.78
CA ALA A 149 41.10 11.31 23.36
C ALA A 149 42.34 11.51 22.48
N GLU A 150 42.26 12.43 21.51
CA GLU A 150 43.27 13.44 21.11
C GLU A 150 42.89 14.01 19.73
N GLU A 151 42.60 15.31 19.70
CA GLU A 151 43.43 16.38 19.09
C GLU A 151 43.22 16.51 17.58
N ASP A 152 42.50 17.54 17.15
CA ASP A 152 43.04 18.87 16.81
C ASP A 152 43.93 18.83 15.55
N ARG A 153 43.39 19.42 14.46
CA ARG A 153 44.08 20.39 13.59
C ARG A 153 43.24 20.70 12.34
N GLY A 154 43.17 22.00 12.04
CA GLY A 154 43.42 22.45 10.67
C GLY A 154 42.23 22.93 9.87
N THR A 155 41.87 24.19 10.10
CA THR A 155 41.25 25.13 9.16
C THR A 155 41.85 25.03 7.75
N ILE A 156 40.99 24.86 6.74
CA ILE A 156 41.21 25.41 5.39
C ILE A 156 39.86 25.90 4.86
N ASP A 157 39.64 27.21 4.98
CA ASP A 157 38.66 27.93 4.16
C ASP A 157 39.05 27.82 2.69
N LYS A 158 38.18 27.21 1.88
CA LYS A 158 38.17 27.38 0.44
C LYS A 158 36.82 27.92 0.05
N ASP A 159 36.77 29.22 -0.19
CA ASP A 159 35.70 29.88 -0.90
C ASP A 159 35.42 29.15 -2.22
N PRO A 160 34.18 28.69 -2.49
CA PRO A 160 33.82 28.26 -3.82
C PRO A 160 33.63 29.51 -4.69
N LEU A 161 34.45 29.61 -5.73
CA LEU A 161 34.21 30.45 -6.91
C LEU A 161 32.85 30.06 -7.52
N TRP A 162 31.86 30.92 -7.36
CA TRP A 162 30.59 30.80 -8.08
C TRP A 162 30.81 31.29 -9.51
N THR A 163 30.84 30.34 -10.45
CA THR A 163 30.74 30.61 -11.89
C THR A 163 29.35 31.17 -12.20
N GLU A 164 29.32 32.30 -12.90
CA GLU A 164 28.10 32.92 -13.43
C GLU A 164 27.47 31.98 -14.47
N GLU A 165 26.51 31.17 -14.05
CA GLU A 165 25.62 30.48 -14.98
C GLU A 165 24.49 31.42 -15.41
N GLU A 166 24.46 31.61 -16.72
CA GLU A 166 23.52 32.37 -17.53
C GLU A 166 22.09 31.79 -17.38
N TYR A 167 21.23 32.46 -16.61
CA TYR A 167 19.84 32.03 -16.45
C TYR A 167 18.94 32.60 -17.56
N VAL A 168 18.44 31.68 -18.38
CA VAL A 168 17.37 31.88 -19.37
C VAL A 168 16.08 32.34 -18.68
N GLN A 169 15.49 33.42 -19.19
CA GLN A 169 14.16 33.89 -18.81
C GLN A 169 13.09 32.88 -19.28
N VAL A 170 12.42 32.21 -18.35
CA VAL A 170 11.19 31.46 -18.64
C VAL A 170 10.01 32.30 -18.17
N GLU A 171 9.31 32.90 -19.14
CA GLU A 171 8.06 33.63 -18.94
C GLU A 171 6.87 32.68 -18.78
N ASN A 172 6.08 32.94 -17.72
CA ASN A 172 4.63 32.75 -17.60
C ASN A 172 3.99 31.44 -18.09
N MET A 173 3.72 30.52 -17.15
CA MET A 173 2.50 29.69 -17.19
C MET A 173 1.52 30.13 -16.11
N LYS A 174 0.34 30.56 -16.58
CA LYS A 174 -0.79 31.05 -15.81
C LYS A 174 -1.58 29.84 -15.31
N GLU A 175 -1.35 29.45 -14.06
CA GLU A 175 -2.00 28.29 -13.45
C GLU A 175 -3.43 28.64 -13.00
N ARG A 176 -4.42 28.03 -13.66
CA ARG A 176 -5.82 28.01 -13.23
C ARG A 176 -5.96 26.98 -12.11
N LEU A 177 -6.18 27.46 -10.89
CA LEU A 177 -6.63 26.63 -9.76
C LEU A 177 -8.05 26.15 -10.04
N TYR A 178 -8.22 24.83 -10.06
CA TYR A 178 -9.51 24.17 -9.87
C TYR A 178 -9.95 24.39 -8.42
N GLU A 179 -11.11 25.01 -8.24
CA GLU A 179 -11.91 24.81 -7.03
C GLU A 179 -12.56 23.43 -7.17
N ASP A 180 -12.24 22.53 -6.24
CA ASP A 180 -12.99 21.29 -6.08
C ASP A 180 -13.43 21.18 -4.62
N ASP A 181 -14.72 20.94 -4.46
CA ASP A 181 -15.53 21.01 -3.25
C ASP A 181 -15.01 20.08 -2.15
N PHE A 182 -14.55 20.67 -1.05
CA PHE A 182 -14.64 20.04 0.26
C PHE A 182 -15.45 20.95 1.18
N SER A 183 -16.72 20.57 1.34
CA SER A 183 -17.68 21.21 2.24
C SER A 183 -17.06 21.45 3.62
N THR A 184 -17.14 22.69 4.07
CA THR A 184 -16.78 23.14 5.42
C THR A 184 -17.76 22.56 6.46
N PRO A 185 -17.31 22.25 7.70
CA PRO A 185 -18.22 21.89 8.77
C PRO A 185 -18.92 23.15 9.31
N ASP A 186 -20.24 23.09 9.33
CA ASP A 186 -21.15 24.11 9.87
C ASP A 186 -20.94 24.31 11.38
N HIS A 187 -20.54 25.51 11.77
CA HIS A 187 -20.50 25.97 13.16
C HIS A 187 -21.84 26.62 13.52
N GLY A 188 -22.80 25.79 13.94
CA GLY A 188 -24.10 26.23 14.47
C GLY A 188 -23.97 26.87 15.85
N GLY A 189 -23.84 28.21 15.88
CA GLY A 189 -23.90 29.04 17.08
C GLY A 189 -25.33 29.37 17.50
N CYS A 190 -25.59 29.24 18.81
CA CYS A 190 -26.82 29.64 19.50
C CYS A 190 -27.23 31.11 19.27
N ARG A 191 -28.52 31.35 19.02
CA ARG A 191 -29.29 32.55 19.43
C ARG A 191 -30.78 32.17 19.45
N LYS A 192 -31.38 32.03 20.64
CA LYS A 192 -32.10 33.03 21.46
C LYS A 192 -33.49 33.39 20.92
N ASP A 193 -34.44 33.10 21.79
CA ASP A 193 -35.88 33.29 21.71
C ASP A 193 -36.29 34.75 21.52
N SER A 194 -37.38 34.97 20.78
CA SER A 194 -38.26 36.12 20.98
C SER A 194 -39.67 35.79 20.52
N ALA A 195 -40.60 35.97 21.47
CA ALA A 195 -42.02 35.77 21.35
C ALA A 195 -42.72 36.90 20.56
N GLY A 196 -43.88 36.59 20.00
CA GLY A 196 -44.83 37.54 19.41
C GLY A 196 -46.17 36.87 19.15
N ASP A 197 -47.13 37.16 20.03
CA ASP A 197 -48.55 36.82 20.00
C ASP A 197 -49.33 37.52 18.87
N GLY A 198 -50.47 36.92 18.49
CA GLY A 198 -51.69 37.66 18.10
C GLY A 198 -52.26 37.44 16.68
N PRO A 199 -53.60 37.54 16.48
CA PRO A 199 -54.36 36.45 15.86
C PRO A 199 -55.31 36.80 14.68
N ALA A 200 -55.73 35.73 13.98
CA ALA A 200 -57.09 35.38 13.49
C ALA A 200 -57.77 36.04 12.23
N VAL A 201 -58.06 35.13 11.27
CA VAL A 201 -59.17 34.97 10.25
C VAL A 201 -59.32 35.93 9.04
N PRO A 202 -60.08 35.58 7.95
CA PRO A 202 -60.39 34.27 7.29
C PRO A 202 -60.12 34.21 5.76
N GLU A 203 -59.98 32.96 5.28
CA GLU A 203 -60.67 32.35 4.11
C GLU A 203 -60.69 33.08 2.73
N VAL A 204 -59.96 32.50 1.76
CA VAL A 204 -60.34 32.49 0.35
C VAL A 204 -59.73 31.27 -0.34
N GLU A 205 -60.60 30.45 -0.92
CA GLU A 205 -60.26 29.36 -1.81
C GLU A 205 -59.51 29.86 -3.05
N ALA A 206 -58.41 29.17 -3.40
CA ALA A 206 -57.84 29.23 -4.72
C ALA A 206 -57.23 27.87 -5.07
N ASP A 207 -58.00 27.14 -5.87
CA ASP A 207 -57.64 26.02 -6.72
C ASP A 207 -56.27 26.21 -7.40
N ARG A 208 -55.33 25.26 -7.20
CA ARG A 208 -54.21 24.97 -8.12
C ARG A 208 -53.36 23.75 -7.69
N VAL A 209 -53.36 22.77 -8.59
CA VAL A 209 -52.18 22.08 -9.14
C VAL A 209 -51.31 21.25 -8.19
N GLY A 210 -51.42 19.93 -8.37
CA GLY A 210 -50.27 19.05 -8.64
C GLY A 210 -49.21 18.92 -7.55
N ILE A 211 -49.48 18.08 -6.55
CA ILE A 211 -48.44 17.52 -5.69
C ILE A 211 -48.12 16.12 -6.21
N CYS A 212 -47.04 16.00 -6.98
CA CYS A 212 -46.28 14.75 -7.01
C CYS A 212 -45.39 14.78 -5.77
N GLU A 213 -45.73 13.96 -4.78
CA GLU A 213 -44.78 13.59 -3.73
C GLU A 213 -43.63 12.84 -4.40
N VAL A 214 -42.48 13.49 -4.49
CA VAL A 214 -41.21 12.83 -4.79
C VAL A 214 -40.65 12.36 -3.45
N PRO A 215 -40.47 11.05 -3.21
CA PRO A 215 -39.80 10.57 -2.01
C PRO A 215 -38.33 10.97 -2.06
N ALA A 216 -37.94 11.90 -1.21
CA ALA A 216 -36.56 12.31 -1.01
C ALA A 216 -35.89 11.42 0.05
N GLU A 217 -35.67 10.13 -0.24
CA GLU A 217 -35.00 9.21 0.72
C GLU A 217 -33.87 8.34 0.12
N ASP A 218 -33.57 8.43 -1.19
CA ASP A 218 -32.63 7.49 -1.82
C ASP A 218 -31.19 7.99 -1.97
N ALA A 219 -30.83 9.19 -1.49
CA ALA A 219 -29.50 9.77 -1.72
C ALA A 219 -28.46 9.46 -0.62
N LYS A 220 -28.87 9.06 0.60
CA LYS A 220 -27.94 8.87 1.73
C LYS A 220 -27.34 7.46 1.83
N THR A 221 -27.97 6.44 1.25
CA THR A 221 -27.54 5.04 1.39
C THR A 221 -26.31 4.67 0.56
N SER A 222 -26.01 5.44 -0.49
CA SER A 222 -24.93 5.17 -1.44
C SER A 222 -23.52 5.45 -0.89
N ASP A 223 -23.35 6.51 -0.09
CA ASP A 223 -22.03 6.91 0.41
C ASP A 223 -21.53 6.02 1.57
N ASP A 224 -22.43 5.62 2.46
CA ASP A 224 -22.11 4.70 3.56
C ASP A 224 -21.69 3.32 3.07
N GLU A 225 -22.33 2.80 2.02
CA GLU A 225 -21.94 1.53 1.40
C GLU A 225 -20.55 1.64 0.76
N ALA A 226 -20.27 2.74 0.06
CA ALA A 226 -18.96 3.01 -0.52
C ALA A 226 -17.87 3.11 0.55
N ARG A 227 -18.17 3.75 1.69
CA ARG A 227 -17.28 3.85 2.85
C ARG A 227 -17.00 2.48 3.45
N GLN A 228 -18.03 1.67 3.68
CA GLN A 228 -17.88 0.32 4.23
C GLN A 228 -17.07 -0.59 3.30
N LYS A 229 -17.25 -0.46 1.98
CA LYS A 229 -16.47 -1.18 0.98
C LYS A 229 -14.98 -0.83 1.03
N ARG A 230 -14.64 0.47 1.18
CA ARG A 230 -13.24 0.91 1.34
C ARG A 230 -12.61 0.34 2.61
N ILE A 231 -13.35 0.28 3.71
CA ILE A 231 -12.88 -0.31 4.98
C ILE A 231 -12.60 -1.80 4.78
N ARG A 232 -13.52 -2.56 4.19
CA ARG A 232 -13.32 -4.00 3.92
C ARG A 232 -12.11 -4.27 3.03
N ILE A 233 -11.90 -3.44 2.00
CA ILE A 233 -10.71 -3.55 1.13
C ILE A 233 -9.44 -3.28 1.93
N ARG A 234 -9.43 -2.26 2.80
CA ARG A 234 -8.26 -2.01 3.66
C ARG A 234 -8.00 -3.14 4.63
N GLU A 235 -9.04 -3.65 5.30
CA GLU A 235 -8.95 -4.84 6.16
C GLU A 235 -8.37 -6.04 5.41
N SER A 236 -8.71 -6.23 4.12
CA SER A 236 -8.20 -7.35 3.32
C SER A 236 -6.72 -7.29 2.97
N LEU A 237 -6.11 -6.11 3.10
CA LEU A 237 -4.69 -5.90 2.86
C LEU A 237 -3.85 -6.01 4.15
N ILE A 238 -4.50 -6.17 5.30
CA ILE A 238 -3.79 -6.30 6.58
C ILE A 238 -3.26 -7.72 6.73
N TYR A 239 -1.94 -7.81 6.85
CA TYR A 239 -1.23 -9.00 7.27
C TYR A 239 -0.66 -8.77 8.67
N LEU A 240 -0.99 -9.66 9.59
CA LEU A 240 -0.30 -9.70 10.89
C LEU A 240 1.15 -10.14 10.67
N PRO A 241 2.09 -9.82 11.57
CA PRO A 241 3.41 -10.43 11.53
C PRO A 241 3.30 -11.97 11.50
N PHE A 242 4.07 -12.63 10.64
CA PHE A 242 3.96 -14.08 10.41
C PHE A 242 4.01 -14.91 11.70
N LYS A 243 4.91 -14.55 12.64
CA LYS A 243 5.00 -15.20 13.95
C LYS A 243 3.66 -15.16 14.71
N CYS A 244 2.97 -14.03 14.68
CA CYS A 244 1.66 -13.87 15.33
C CYS A 244 0.58 -14.68 14.61
N GLN A 245 0.59 -14.69 13.26
CA GLN A 245 -0.34 -15.51 12.47
C GLN A 245 -0.21 -16.99 12.84
N HIS A 246 1.01 -17.53 12.75
CA HIS A 246 1.25 -18.95 12.98
C HIS A 246 0.93 -19.34 14.43
N THR A 247 1.34 -18.53 15.40
CA THR A 247 1.03 -18.77 16.81
C THR A 247 -0.49 -18.83 17.03
N LEU A 248 -1.24 -17.91 16.43
CA LEU A 248 -2.69 -17.86 16.57
C LEU A 248 -3.38 -19.07 15.94
N VAL A 249 -2.99 -19.48 14.72
CA VAL A 249 -3.58 -20.66 14.06
C VAL A 249 -3.27 -21.94 14.84
N VAL A 250 -2.04 -22.11 15.33
CA VAL A 250 -1.66 -23.26 16.18
C VAL A 250 -2.45 -23.28 17.50
N GLN A 251 -2.62 -22.12 18.14
CA GLN A 251 -3.44 -22.02 19.35
C GLN A 251 -4.91 -22.34 19.07
N LEU A 252 -5.45 -21.84 17.95
CA LEU A 252 -6.82 -22.11 17.54
C LEU A 252 -7.03 -23.61 17.29
N GLN A 253 -6.12 -24.26 16.55
CA GLN A 253 -6.13 -25.71 16.34
C GLN A 253 -6.17 -26.46 17.67
N GLY A 254 -5.25 -26.17 18.60
CA GLY A 254 -5.21 -26.87 19.89
C GLY A 254 -6.42 -26.60 20.79
N ILE A 255 -7.08 -25.43 20.69
CA ILE A 255 -8.37 -25.20 21.37
C ILE A 255 -9.46 -26.08 20.76
N LEU A 256 -9.51 -26.18 19.43
CA LEU A 256 -10.49 -27.01 18.73
C LEU A 256 -10.30 -28.49 19.00
N GLU A 257 -9.07 -29.01 18.99
CA GLU A 257 -8.76 -30.41 19.31
C GLU A 257 -9.22 -30.77 20.73
N ARG A 258 -8.97 -29.90 21.71
CA ARG A 258 -9.48 -30.05 23.09
C ARG A 258 -11.01 -30.02 23.14
N ALA A 259 -11.65 -29.11 22.41
CA ALA A 259 -13.11 -29.05 22.36
C ALA A 259 -13.72 -30.32 21.74
N CYS A 260 -13.09 -30.89 20.71
CA CYS A 260 -13.50 -32.14 20.07
C CYS A 260 -13.33 -33.32 21.04
N PHE A 261 -12.21 -33.39 21.75
CA PHE A 261 -11.94 -34.41 22.74
C PHE A 261 -12.93 -34.36 23.92
N ASP A 262 -13.17 -33.17 24.49
CA ASP A 262 -14.14 -32.98 25.59
C ASP A 262 -15.57 -33.38 25.18
N TYR A 263 -15.92 -33.16 23.90
CA TYR A 263 -17.19 -33.64 23.34
C TYR A 263 -17.19 -35.17 23.20
N ALA A 264 -16.13 -35.74 22.63
CA ALA A 264 -16.00 -37.18 22.44
C ALA A 264 -16.02 -37.95 23.76
N GLN A 265 -15.43 -37.41 24.84
CA GLN A 265 -15.51 -38.02 26.17
C GLN A 265 -16.96 -38.18 26.68
N ARG A 266 -17.83 -37.23 26.33
CA ARG A 266 -19.23 -37.21 26.77
C ARG A 266 -20.16 -38.03 25.88
N HIS A 267 -19.88 -38.09 24.58
CA HIS A 267 -20.81 -38.63 23.59
C HIS A 267 -20.28 -39.83 22.79
N LEU A 268 -18.96 -40.00 22.72
CA LEU A 268 -18.26 -40.96 21.85
C LEU A 268 -17.17 -41.74 22.62
N SER A 269 -17.42 -42.07 23.89
CA SER A 269 -16.42 -42.74 24.74
C SER A 269 -15.99 -44.10 24.19
N THR A 270 -16.88 -44.83 23.51
CA THR A 270 -16.53 -46.07 22.80
C THR A 270 -15.50 -45.83 21.70
N LEU A 271 -15.66 -44.77 20.90
CA LEU A 271 -14.71 -44.38 19.85
C LEU A 271 -13.32 -44.09 20.45
N LEU A 272 -13.27 -43.35 21.57
CA LEU A 272 -12.02 -43.04 22.26
C LEU A 272 -11.31 -44.32 22.73
N HIS A 273 -12.07 -45.28 23.26
CA HIS A 273 -11.51 -46.55 23.74
C HIS A 273 -11.04 -47.45 22.59
N GLU A 274 -11.82 -47.55 21.50
CA GLU A 274 -11.47 -48.37 20.33
C GLU A 274 -10.20 -47.88 19.63
N HIS A 275 -9.98 -46.57 19.59
CA HIS A 275 -8.80 -45.95 18.99
C HIS A 275 -7.69 -45.63 19.99
N GLU A 276 -7.85 -45.99 21.27
CA GLU A 276 -6.89 -45.72 22.36
C GLU A 276 -6.50 -44.23 22.49
N TRP A 277 -7.42 -43.32 22.17
CA TRP A 277 -7.21 -41.88 22.25
C TRP A 277 -7.34 -41.40 23.70
N SER A 278 -6.19 -41.26 24.36
CA SER A 278 -6.09 -40.94 25.78
C SER A 278 -6.10 -39.44 26.11
N CYS A 279 -5.74 -38.57 25.16
CA CYS A 279 -5.76 -37.11 25.31
C CYS A 279 -6.12 -36.38 24.02
N ALA A 280 -6.35 -35.07 24.10
CA ALA A 280 -6.72 -34.25 22.96
C ALA A 280 -5.59 -34.17 21.91
N GLU A 281 -4.34 -34.14 22.36
CA GLU A 281 -3.15 -34.06 21.50
C GLU A 281 -2.87 -35.37 20.74
N ALA A 282 -3.50 -36.48 21.13
CA ALA A 282 -3.35 -37.77 20.46
C ALA A 282 -4.06 -37.82 19.10
N VAL A 283 -4.94 -36.85 18.81
CA VAL A 283 -5.81 -36.87 17.63
C VAL A 283 -5.75 -35.53 16.91
N PRO A 284 -5.22 -35.49 15.68
CA PRO A 284 -5.15 -34.25 14.92
C PRO A 284 -6.54 -33.78 14.49
N LEU A 285 -6.70 -32.48 14.32
CA LEU A 285 -7.98 -31.84 14.02
C LEU A 285 -8.71 -32.43 12.80
N HIS A 286 -8.01 -32.72 11.70
CA HIS A 286 -8.62 -33.31 10.50
C HIS A 286 -9.23 -34.69 10.78
N THR A 287 -8.60 -35.50 11.64
CA THR A 287 -9.13 -36.81 12.03
C THR A 287 -10.44 -36.65 12.80
N TRP A 288 -10.57 -35.63 13.66
CA TRP A 288 -11.86 -35.31 14.29
C TRP A 288 -12.94 -34.96 13.27
N MET A 289 -12.60 -34.16 12.25
CA MET A 289 -13.54 -33.77 11.20
C MET A 289 -14.02 -34.98 10.40
N ASP A 290 -13.12 -35.92 10.10
CA ASP A 290 -13.45 -37.18 9.44
C ASP A 290 -14.41 -38.03 10.28
N GLN A 291 -14.15 -38.19 11.58
CA GLN A 291 -15.05 -38.93 12.48
C GLN A 291 -16.43 -38.27 12.59
N PHE A 292 -16.48 -36.94 12.75
CA PHE A 292 -17.74 -36.20 12.82
C PHE A 292 -18.53 -36.25 11.53
N SER A 293 -17.88 -36.40 10.37
CA SER A 293 -18.58 -36.54 9.08
C SER A 293 -19.40 -37.82 8.96
N VAL A 294 -19.04 -38.87 9.71
CA VAL A 294 -19.73 -40.17 9.74
C VAL A 294 -20.87 -40.18 10.77
N ILE A 295 -20.76 -39.36 11.81
CA ILE A 295 -21.72 -39.31 12.92
C ILE A 295 -22.92 -38.43 12.54
N ARG A 296 -23.95 -39.08 11.99
CA ARG A 296 -25.15 -38.41 11.46
C ARG A 296 -25.95 -37.64 12.52
N ASP A 297 -26.03 -38.11 13.76
CA ASP A 297 -26.97 -37.53 14.73
C ASP A 297 -26.63 -36.11 15.20
N THR A 298 -25.35 -35.69 15.13
CA THR A 298 -24.90 -34.36 15.55
C THR A 298 -24.61 -33.42 14.37
N PHE A 299 -24.22 -33.98 13.23
CA PHE A 299 -23.79 -33.24 12.04
C PHE A 299 -24.66 -33.55 10.79
N ASP A 300 -25.94 -33.92 10.91
CA ASP A 300 -26.79 -34.23 9.73
C ASP A 300 -27.24 -33.01 8.90
N LYS A 301 -26.85 -31.79 9.26
CA LYS A 301 -27.19 -30.58 8.48
C LYS A 301 -26.27 -30.45 7.27
N GLU A 302 -26.81 -30.14 6.10
CA GLU A 302 -26.05 -29.93 4.83
C GLU A 302 -24.83 -29.00 5.04
N ASN A 303 -25.00 -27.92 5.79
CA ASN A 303 -23.94 -26.93 6.07
C ASN A 303 -22.79 -27.45 6.96
N SER A 304 -23.00 -28.57 7.67
CA SER A 304 -21.99 -29.09 8.59
C SER A 304 -20.78 -29.69 7.85
N LYS A 305 -20.97 -30.28 6.66
CA LYS A 305 -19.87 -30.85 5.88
C LYS A 305 -18.91 -29.78 5.41
N GLU A 306 -19.44 -28.67 4.90
CA GLU A 306 -18.65 -27.51 4.51
C GLU A 306 -17.92 -26.89 5.71
N LEU A 307 -18.57 -26.83 6.87
CA LEU A 307 -17.97 -26.38 8.12
C LEU A 307 -16.78 -27.27 8.52
N LEU A 308 -16.99 -28.59 8.60
CA LEU A 308 -15.95 -29.56 8.98
C LEU A 308 -14.77 -29.53 7.99
N GLN A 309 -15.05 -29.45 6.70
CA GLN A 309 -14.00 -29.32 5.68
C GLN A 309 -13.21 -28.02 5.85
N THR A 310 -13.89 -26.91 6.16
CA THR A 310 -13.20 -25.62 6.36
C THR A 310 -12.40 -25.60 7.65
N VAL A 311 -12.87 -26.26 8.72
CA VAL A 311 -12.10 -26.45 9.96
C VAL A 311 -10.82 -27.25 9.70
N ALA A 312 -10.87 -28.31 8.88
CA ALA A 312 -9.67 -29.06 8.50
C ALA A 312 -8.62 -28.17 7.81
N THR A 313 -9.03 -27.11 7.10
CA THR A 313 -8.09 -26.14 6.50
C THR A 313 -7.31 -25.31 7.52
N ILE A 314 -7.75 -25.25 8.78
CA ILE A 314 -7.03 -24.56 9.87
C ILE A 314 -5.74 -25.32 10.18
N GLU A 315 -5.83 -26.64 10.39
CA GLU A 315 -4.66 -27.49 10.61
C GLU A 315 -3.72 -27.43 9.40
N ASP A 316 -4.28 -27.55 8.20
CA ASP A 316 -3.53 -27.50 6.96
C ASP A 316 -2.71 -26.20 6.84
N THR A 317 -3.31 -25.06 7.24
CA THR A 317 -2.65 -23.76 7.31
C THR A 317 -1.56 -23.72 8.37
N ALA A 318 -1.80 -24.32 9.55
CA ALA A 318 -0.81 -24.41 10.62
C ALA A 318 0.41 -25.24 10.20
N VAL A 319 0.17 -26.45 9.68
CA VAL A 319 1.19 -27.43 9.29
C VAL A 319 2.01 -26.93 8.10
N LYS A 320 1.34 -26.44 7.05
CA LYS A 320 2.00 -25.91 5.85
C LYS A 320 2.61 -24.52 6.08
N ARG A 321 2.34 -23.91 7.24
CA ARG A 321 2.83 -22.58 7.63
C ARG A 321 2.47 -21.51 6.58
N THR A 322 1.28 -21.63 6.00
CA THR A 322 0.82 -20.74 4.94
C THR A 322 0.46 -19.36 5.53
N PRO A 323 1.07 -18.26 5.07
CA PRO A 323 0.68 -16.92 5.50
C PRO A 323 -0.76 -16.61 5.09
N ILE A 324 -1.53 -16.00 5.99
CA ILE A 324 -2.93 -15.63 5.76
C ILE A 324 -3.18 -14.17 6.13
N ASN A 325 -4.09 -13.54 5.40
CA ASN A 325 -4.53 -12.17 5.69
C ASN A 325 -5.58 -12.15 6.82
N TRP A 326 -5.88 -10.95 7.31
CA TRP A 326 -6.86 -10.78 8.38
C TRP A 326 -8.26 -11.34 8.05
N PRO A 327 -8.86 -11.11 6.86
CA PRO A 327 -10.16 -11.70 6.55
C PRO A 327 -10.20 -13.22 6.67
N ARG A 328 -9.15 -13.91 6.18
CA ARG A 328 -9.06 -15.36 6.29
C ARG A 328 -8.88 -15.81 7.74
N MET A 329 -8.08 -15.09 8.52
CA MET A 329 -7.93 -15.34 9.97
C MET A 329 -9.27 -15.16 10.71
N LYS A 330 -10.02 -14.11 10.36
CA LYS A 330 -11.34 -13.83 10.94
C LYS A 330 -12.33 -14.94 10.61
N GLU A 331 -12.33 -15.41 9.36
CA GLU A 331 -13.13 -16.55 8.92
C GLU A 331 -12.83 -17.80 9.77
N PHE A 332 -11.55 -18.12 10.00
CA PHE A 332 -11.16 -19.24 10.87
C PHE A 332 -11.69 -19.07 12.30
N LEU A 333 -11.62 -17.87 12.86
CA LEU A 333 -12.15 -17.60 14.19
C LEU A 333 -13.69 -17.72 14.23
N ASP A 334 -14.39 -17.26 13.20
CA ASP A 334 -15.85 -17.35 13.11
C ASP A 334 -16.31 -18.82 13.00
N ILE A 335 -15.64 -19.60 12.16
CA ILE A 335 -15.89 -21.04 11.98
C ILE A 335 -15.59 -21.84 13.26
N ALA A 336 -14.52 -21.48 13.97
CA ALA A 336 -14.18 -22.11 15.24
C ALA A 336 -15.22 -21.82 16.34
N VAL A 337 -15.79 -20.61 16.36
CA VAL A 337 -16.92 -20.27 17.24
C VAL A 337 -18.16 -21.09 16.88
N GLU A 338 -18.45 -21.26 15.60
CA GLU A 338 -19.58 -22.08 15.13
C GLU A 338 -19.42 -23.55 15.55
N LEU A 339 -18.26 -24.16 15.27
CA LEU A 339 -17.98 -25.54 15.64
C LEU A 339 -18.08 -25.75 17.17
N THR A 340 -17.45 -24.89 17.96
CA THR A 340 -17.53 -25.01 19.44
C THR A 340 -18.94 -24.78 19.98
N GLY A 341 -19.77 -24.01 19.27
CA GLY A 341 -21.21 -23.91 19.53
C GLY A 341 -21.95 -25.23 19.29
N ILE A 342 -21.67 -25.91 18.18
CA ILE A 342 -22.25 -27.23 17.85
C ILE A 342 -21.83 -28.28 18.88
N LEU A 343 -20.55 -28.30 19.26
CA LEU A 343 -20.00 -29.21 20.28
C LEU A 343 -20.46 -28.87 21.72
N GLN A 344 -21.22 -27.79 21.90
CA GLN A 344 -21.66 -27.27 23.21
C GLN A 344 -20.48 -27.05 24.18
N ALA A 345 -19.34 -26.65 23.62
CA ALA A 345 -18.07 -26.47 24.31
C ALA A 345 -17.93 -25.01 24.79
N LYS A 346 -18.76 -24.61 25.75
CA LYS A 346 -18.92 -23.19 26.16
C LYS A 346 -17.61 -22.51 26.53
N GLN A 347 -16.75 -23.15 27.33
CA GLN A 347 -15.46 -22.57 27.74
C GLN A 347 -14.53 -22.28 26.57
N HIS A 348 -14.47 -23.20 25.59
CA HIS A 348 -13.66 -23.06 24.38
C HIS A 348 -14.23 -21.97 23.47
N CYS A 349 -15.56 -21.95 23.30
CA CYS A 349 -16.27 -20.90 22.55
C CYS A 349 -16.00 -19.50 23.13
N ASP A 350 -16.15 -19.31 24.45
CA ASP A 350 -15.89 -18.03 25.13
C ASP A 350 -14.43 -17.57 24.95
N THR A 351 -13.49 -18.53 24.95
CA THR A 351 -12.05 -18.25 24.73
C THR A 351 -11.81 -17.76 23.30
N ILE A 352 -12.34 -18.45 22.29
CA ILE A 352 -12.18 -18.06 20.88
C ILE A 352 -12.87 -16.72 20.62
N GLN A 353 -14.07 -16.49 21.17
CA GLN A 353 -14.78 -15.22 21.04
C GLN A 353 -13.96 -14.05 21.62
N ARG A 354 -13.34 -14.24 22.80
CA ARG A 354 -12.47 -13.23 23.40
C ARG A 354 -11.27 -12.92 22.51
N ILE A 355 -10.62 -13.95 21.97
CA ILE A 355 -9.51 -13.79 21.01
C ILE A 355 -9.97 -12.98 19.79
N ARG A 356 -11.10 -13.38 19.18
CA ARG A 356 -11.69 -12.70 18.01
C ARG A 356 -11.97 -11.22 18.27
N THR A 357 -12.64 -10.90 19.38
CA THR A 357 -12.98 -9.51 19.73
C THR A 357 -11.73 -8.69 20.01
N ASN A 358 -10.73 -9.23 20.70
CA ASN A 358 -9.49 -8.51 21.00
C ASN A 358 -8.69 -8.19 19.74
N ILE A 359 -8.52 -9.17 18.83
CA ILE A 359 -7.80 -8.95 17.57
C ILE A 359 -8.56 -7.97 16.68
N SER A 360 -9.88 -8.10 16.57
CA SER A 360 -10.71 -7.19 15.78
C SER A 360 -10.57 -5.74 16.28
N LYS A 361 -10.59 -5.52 17.59
CA LYS A 361 -10.36 -4.20 18.20
C LYS A 361 -8.97 -3.67 17.88
N ALA A 362 -7.93 -4.50 18.03
CA ALA A 362 -6.55 -4.10 17.73
C ALA A 362 -6.39 -3.68 16.26
N ILE A 363 -7.01 -4.41 15.33
CA ILE A 363 -6.96 -4.11 13.90
C ILE A 363 -7.72 -2.82 13.57
N GLN A 364 -8.90 -2.61 14.16
CA GLN A 364 -9.66 -1.36 14.00
C GLN A 364 -8.88 -0.16 14.53
N GLU A 365 -8.21 -0.31 15.67
CA GLU A 365 -7.36 0.73 16.24
C GLU A 365 -6.16 1.06 15.34
N LEU A 366 -5.49 0.04 14.80
CA LEU A 366 -4.40 0.24 13.82
C LEU A 366 -4.89 0.99 12.58
N LEU A 367 -6.06 0.64 12.04
CA LEU A 367 -6.64 1.34 10.89
C LEU A 367 -6.99 2.80 11.20
N ARG A 368 -7.44 3.09 12.42
CA ARG A 368 -7.71 4.45 12.89
C ARG A 368 -6.41 5.26 12.97
N GLN A 369 -5.38 4.70 13.60
CA GLN A 369 -4.07 5.32 13.73
C GLN A 369 -3.43 5.61 12.36
N GLU A 370 -3.52 4.67 11.42
CA GLU A 370 -3.01 4.85 10.07
C GLU A 370 -3.73 6.01 9.35
N ALA A 371 -5.06 6.11 9.50
CA ALA A 371 -5.83 7.20 8.91
C ALA A 371 -5.44 8.58 9.49
N GLU A 372 -5.18 8.64 10.79
CA GLU A 372 -4.73 9.85 11.49
C GLU A 372 -3.32 10.25 11.07
N ALA A 373 -2.39 9.30 10.99
CA ALA A 373 -1.04 9.54 10.51
C ALA A 373 -1.04 10.09 9.08
N ARG A 374 -1.78 9.45 8.17
CA ARG A 374 -1.91 9.94 6.78
C ARG A 374 -2.48 11.35 6.70
N LYS A 375 -3.43 11.70 7.59
CA LYS A 375 -3.99 13.06 7.66
C LYS A 375 -2.93 14.06 8.16
N ALA A 376 -2.15 13.69 9.18
CA ALA A 376 -1.08 14.52 9.70
C ALA A 376 0.01 14.77 8.64
N GLU A 377 0.48 13.71 7.97
CA GLU A 377 1.43 13.79 6.85
C GLU A 377 0.92 14.74 5.76
N PHE A 378 -0.36 14.65 5.39
CA PHE A 378 -0.96 15.54 4.40
C PHE A 378 -0.96 17.01 4.87
N CYS A 379 -1.30 17.28 6.13
CA CYS A 379 -1.23 18.63 6.69
C CYS A 379 0.20 19.19 6.71
N GLU A 380 1.19 18.35 7.03
CA GLU A 380 2.62 18.73 6.99
C GLU A 380 3.07 19.08 5.57
N LEU A 381 2.71 18.26 4.58
CA LEU A 381 3.01 18.54 3.17
C LEU A 381 2.40 19.86 2.70
N LEU A 382 1.17 20.17 3.10
CA LEU A 382 0.55 21.47 2.81
C LEU A 382 1.31 22.64 3.45
N GLY A 383 1.84 22.44 4.66
CA GLY A 383 2.69 23.41 5.35
C GLY A 383 3.98 23.69 4.58
N ILE A 384 4.67 22.63 4.14
CA ILE A 384 5.88 22.74 3.31
C ILE A 384 5.60 23.47 2.00
N CYS A 385 4.53 23.11 1.29
CA CYS A 385 4.13 23.78 0.05
C CYS A 385 3.89 25.28 0.26
N ARG A 386 3.28 25.68 1.38
CA ARG A 386 3.09 27.09 1.72
C ARG A 386 4.42 27.81 1.92
N GLN A 387 5.32 27.22 2.70
CA GLN A 387 6.65 27.80 2.95
C GLN A 387 7.46 27.94 1.66
N GLN A 388 7.40 26.94 0.76
CA GLN A 388 8.07 27.01 -0.54
C GLN A 388 7.57 28.18 -1.38
N ARG A 389 6.25 28.41 -1.43
CA ARG A 389 5.68 29.57 -2.14
C ARG A 389 6.15 30.90 -1.55
N GLU A 390 6.22 31.01 -0.22
CA GLU A 390 6.71 32.22 0.43
C GLU A 390 8.18 32.49 0.11
N VAL A 391 9.03 31.44 0.16
CA VAL A 391 10.44 31.54 -0.21
C VAL A 391 10.59 31.92 -1.68
N GLU A 392 9.81 31.33 -2.57
CA GLU A 392 9.84 31.64 -4.00
C GLU A 392 9.38 33.08 -4.28
N ALA A 393 8.33 33.56 -3.60
CA ALA A 393 7.87 34.94 -3.70
C ALA A 393 8.96 35.93 -3.24
N LYS A 394 9.63 35.65 -2.12
CA LYS A 394 10.77 36.46 -1.64
C LYS A 394 11.95 36.44 -2.61
N ARG A 395 12.27 35.29 -3.20
CA ARG A 395 13.31 35.18 -4.23
C ARG A 395 12.97 36.03 -5.45
N LYS A 396 11.73 35.95 -5.95
CA LYS A 396 11.26 36.79 -7.08
C LYS A 396 11.38 38.28 -6.77
N GLN A 397 10.92 38.72 -5.60
CA GLN A 397 11.07 40.11 -5.15
C GLN A 397 12.53 40.55 -5.10
N TRP A 398 13.41 39.74 -4.50
CA TRP A 398 14.84 40.02 -4.42
C TRP A 398 15.48 40.12 -5.81
N HIS A 399 15.13 39.22 -6.73
CA HIS A 399 15.62 39.26 -8.11
C HIS A 399 15.18 40.55 -8.84
N THR A 400 13.89 40.92 -8.75
CA THR A 400 13.37 42.16 -9.35
C THR A 400 14.08 43.40 -8.80
N GLU A 401 14.25 43.46 -7.48
CA GLU A 401 14.93 44.57 -6.81
C GLU A 401 16.41 44.67 -7.20
N ARG A 402 17.10 43.53 -7.31
CA ARG A 402 18.49 43.48 -7.76
C ARG A 402 18.64 44.03 -9.18
N VAL A 403 17.79 43.58 -10.11
CA VAL A 403 17.78 44.06 -11.50
C VAL A 403 17.51 45.57 -11.57
N ARG A 404 16.55 46.07 -10.79
CA ARG A 404 16.25 47.51 -10.68
C ARG A 404 17.49 48.30 -10.24
N LYS A 405 18.16 47.87 -9.16
CA LYS A 405 19.39 48.54 -8.66
C LYS A 405 20.52 48.53 -9.68
N THR A 406 20.71 47.43 -10.41
CA THR A 406 21.71 47.37 -11.49
C THR A 406 21.41 48.40 -12.57
N LYS A 407 20.16 48.47 -13.03
CA LYS A 407 19.73 49.46 -14.04
C LYS A 407 19.91 50.91 -13.58
N GLU A 408 19.64 51.21 -12.30
CA GLU A 408 19.86 52.56 -11.74
C GLU A 408 21.34 52.94 -11.69
N ARG A 409 22.21 51.98 -11.38
CA ARG A 409 23.67 52.18 -11.41
C ARG A 409 24.16 52.42 -12.83
N GLU A 410 23.68 51.64 -13.80
CA GLU A 410 24.00 51.82 -15.23
C GLU A 410 23.54 53.19 -15.73
N GLN A 411 22.33 53.62 -15.39
CA GLN A 411 21.81 54.95 -15.73
C GLN A 411 22.64 56.08 -15.10
N SER A 412 23.00 55.93 -13.82
CA SER A 412 23.82 56.92 -13.11
C SER A 412 25.22 57.03 -13.71
N ALA A 413 25.85 55.90 -14.05
CA ALA A 413 27.13 55.86 -14.74
C ALA A 413 27.05 56.50 -16.14
N GLY A 414 26.00 56.20 -16.91
CA GLY A 414 25.76 56.80 -18.22
C GLY A 414 25.60 58.32 -18.17
N LEU A 415 24.85 58.83 -17.18
CA LEU A 415 24.70 60.27 -16.96
C LEU A 415 26.04 60.95 -16.62
N GLU A 416 26.87 60.30 -15.81
CA GLU A 416 28.17 60.86 -15.43
C GLU A 416 29.14 60.93 -16.62
N VAL A 417 29.16 59.89 -17.47
CA VAL A 417 29.92 59.89 -18.72
C VAL A 417 29.46 61.02 -19.64
N LEU A 418 28.15 61.24 -19.78
CA LEU A 418 27.61 62.33 -20.60
C LEU A 418 28.06 63.72 -20.10
N LYS A 419 28.03 63.96 -18.78
CA LYS A 419 28.53 65.23 -18.20
C LYS A 419 30.01 65.47 -18.51
N VAL A 420 30.84 64.44 -18.40
CA VAL A 420 32.28 64.53 -18.72
C VAL A 420 32.49 64.88 -20.19
N LEU A 421 31.72 64.28 -21.10
CA LEU A 421 31.78 64.57 -22.54
C LEU A 421 31.33 66.00 -22.86
N GLU A 422 30.29 66.51 -22.19
CA GLU A 422 29.83 67.89 -22.35
C GLU A 422 30.87 68.91 -21.85
N GLY A 423 31.47 68.67 -20.67
CA GLY A 423 32.56 69.51 -20.15
C GLY A 423 33.79 69.54 -21.07
N GLY A 424 34.11 68.41 -21.71
CA GLY A 424 35.19 68.32 -22.70
C GLY A 424 34.94 69.19 -23.94
N LYS A 425 33.69 69.27 -24.43
CA LYS A 425 33.34 70.13 -25.58
C LYS A 425 33.52 71.62 -25.29
N VAL A 426 33.31 72.05 -24.04
CA VAL A 426 33.54 73.44 -23.62
C VAL A 426 35.04 73.76 -23.66
N MET A 427 35.90 72.83 -23.24
CA MET A 427 37.35 73.04 -23.31
C MET A 427 37.89 73.07 -24.74
N THR A 428 37.34 72.28 -25.67
CA THR A 428 37.79 72.32 -27.08
C THR A 428 37.44 73.63 -27.78
N ASN A 429 36.34 74.31 -27.41
CA ASN A 429 35.97 75.60 -28.00
C ASN A 429 36.82 76.78 -27.49
N VAL A 430 37.41 76.66 -26.29
CA VAL A 430 38.29 77.70 -25.72
C VAL A 430 39.68 77.70 -26.35
N PHE A 431 40.12 76.58 -26.94
CA PHE A 431 41.40 76.48 -27.66
C PHE A 431 41.34 76.90 -29.14
N THR A 432 40.17 77.29 -29.64
CA THR A 432 39.95 77.69 -31.06
C THR A 432 39.60 79.18 -31.26
N SER A 433 39.73 80.02 -30.24
CA SER A 433 39.73 81.49 -30.34
C SER A 433 41.08 82.04 -29.90
#